data_AF-A0A661PE83-F1
#
_entry.id   AF-A0A661PE83-F1
#
_cell.length_a   1.000
_cell.length_b   1.000
_cell.length_c   1.000
_cell.angle_alpha   90.00
_cell.angle_beta   90.00
_cell.angle_gamma   90.00
#
_symmetry.space_group_name_H-M   'P 1'
#
loop_
_entity.id
_entity.type
_entity.pdbx_description
1 polymer ?
#
loop_
_entity_poly.entity_id
_entity_poly.type
_entity_poly.pdbx_seq_one_letter_code
_entity_poly.pdbx_strand_id
1 'polypeptide(L)'
;MGQWDSPVTLGTLLALLAAGCATVFGMDEGEPLTTTGTSSGMGGAGGTTTTTNGGAGGTTDCVATECPGEDHDCHYRACVNGQCSFLFAAAGTACDDDGGFYCTGAGHCYECLTHDQCATNVCQNNSCVNASCDDQLQNSGESDVDCGGPCGPCPNGNHCALSSDCESGVCVNGTCVPCTDHQQCPTADDYCDLGASHVCLPKKPLGAVCVNHYECKLNKCVWQPIFGFTCMPL
;
A
#
# COMPACT_ATOMS: atom_id res chain seq x y z
N MET A 1 -41.33 -50.23 2.18
CA MET A 1 -42.51 -50.22 1.29
C MET A 1 -42.81 -48.78 0.95
N GLY A 2 -42.78 -48.41 -0.34
CA GLY A 2 -43.09 -47.05 -0.79
C GLY A 2 -42.04 -46.47 -1.73
N GLN A 3 -41.84 -47.14 -2.85
CA GLN A 3 -41.07 -46.70 -4.02
C GLN A 3 -41.99 -45.81 -4.88
N TRP A 4 -41.51 -44.64 -5.31
CA TRP A 4 -42.04 -43.92 -6.47
C TRP A 4 -40.87 -43.32 -7.25
N ASP A 5 -40.48 -44.07 -8.28
CA ASP A 5 -39.71 -43.62 -9.42
C ASP A 5 -40.55 -42.65 -10.26
N SER A 6 -39.93 -41.59 -10.80
CA SER A 6 -39.99 -41.29 -12.24
C SER A 6 -38.94 -40.28 -12.69
N PRO A 7 -38.25 -40.52 -13.83
CA PRO A 7 -37.15 -39.72 -14.38
C PRO A 7 -37.54 -38.93 -15.64
N VAL A 8 -37.01 -37.72 -15.82
CA VAL A 8 -37.03 -36.93 -17.09
C VAL A 8 -35.93 -35.86 -16.90
N THR A 9 -34.90 -35.61 -17.70
CA THR A 9 -34.45 -36.03 -19.03
C THR A 9 -32.99 -35.60 -19.17
N LEU A 10 -32.19 -36.40 -19.87
CA LEU A 10 -30.92 -35.96 -20.45
C LEU A 10 -31.16 -34.76 -21.39
N GLY A 11 -30.33 -33.73 -21.24
CA GLY A 11 -30.22 -32.61 -22.16
C GLY A 11 -28.77 -32.18 -22.26
N THR A 12 -27.96 -32.98 -22.96
CA THR A 12 -26.65 -32.59 -23.48
C THR A 12 -26.81 -31.43 -24.46
N LEU A 13 -26.29 -30.25 -24.10
CA LEU A 13 -25.91 -29.20 -25.05
C LEU A 13 -24.42 -28.93 -24.82
N LEU A 14 -23.58 -29.70 -25.49
CA LEU A 14 -22.90 -29.30 -26.72
C LEU A 14 -21.94 -28.11 -26.48
N ALA A 15 -20.67 -28.47 -26.44
CA ALA A 15 -19.52 -27.60 -26.52
C ALA A 15 -19.67 -26.57 -27.65
N LEU A 16 -19.47 -25.30 -27.31
CA LEU A 16 -19.01 -24.30 -28.26
C LEU A 16 -17.48 -24.25 -28.16
N LEU A 17 -16.88 -24.75 -29.24
CA LEU A 17 -15.48 -24.70 -29.57
C LEU A 17 -14.93 -23.27 -29.61
N ALA A 18 -13.67 -23.20 -29.18
CA ALA A 18 -12.62 -22.24 -29.48
C ALA A 18 -12.81 -21.32 -30.71
N ALA A 19 -12.61 -20.02 -30.47
CA ALA A 19 -11.90 -19.06 -31.33
C ALA A 19 -11.76 -17.76 -30.52
N GLY A 20 -10.61 -17.12 -30.31
CA GLY A 20 -9.26 -17.38 -30.75
C GLY A 20 -8.30 -16.57 -29.87
N CYS A 21 -7.16 -17.16 -29.58
CA CYS A 21 -5.96 -16.42 -29.20
C CYS A 21 -5.56 -15.56 -30.40
N ALA A 22 -5.64 -14.24 -30.28
CA ALA A 22 -4.99 -13.32 -31.20
C ALA A 22 -3.86 -12.62 -30.43
N THR A 23 -2.67 -13.22 -30.52
CA THR A 23 -1.41 -12.51 -30.34
C THR A 23 -1.32 -11.46 -31.44
N VAL A 24 -1.51 -10.19 -31.09
CA VAL A 24 -1.16 -9.10 -31.99
C VAL A 24 0.32 -8.80 -31.76
N PHE A 25 1.18 -9.54 -32.47
CA PHE A 25 2.51 -9.05 -32.80
C PHE A 25 2.33 -7.96 -33.86
N GLY A 26 2.12 -6.72 -33.41
CA GLY A 26 2.35 -5.53 -34.22
C GLY A 26 3.79 -5.10 -33.99
N MET A 27 4.68 -5.51 -34.90
CA MET A 27 5.91 -4.77 -35.11
C MET A 27 5.51 -3.53 -35.92
N ASP A 28 5.52 -2.37 -35.27
CA ASP A 28 5.47 -1.08 -35.96
C ASP A 28 6.82 -0.42 -35.75
N GLU A 29 7.60 -0.45 -36.83
CA GLU A 29 8.87 0.24 -36.97
C GLU A 29 8.59 1.74 -37.08
N GLY A 30 9.07 2.50 -36.09
CA GLY A 30 9.59 3.86 -36.21
C GLY A 30 8.80 4.93 -36.98
N GLU A 31 8.18 5.84 -36.24
CA GLU A 31 8.12 7.26 -36.60
C GLU A 31 8.30 8.11 -35.31
N PRO A 32 9.15 9.15 -35.31
CA PRO A 32 9.38 10.01 -34.14
C PRO A 32 8.22 10.99 -33.94
N LEU A 33 7.55 10.91 -32.79
CA LEU A 33 6.57 11.90 -32.36
C LEU A 33 7.30 13.18 -31.95
N THR A 34 7.34 14.18 -32.84
CA THR A 34 7.65 15.56 -32.47
C THR A 34 6.50 16.11 -31.64
N THR A 35 6.58 16.00 -30.31
CA THR A 35 5.72 16.76 -29.41
C THR A 35 6.20 18.20 -29.38
N THR A 36 5.51 19.07 -30.10
CA THR A 36 5.51 20.51 -29.85
C THR A 36 4.88 20.77 -28.48
N GLY A 37 5.69 20.67 -27.42
CA GLY A 37 5.38 21.24 -26.12
C GLY A 37 5.64 22.74 -26.17
N THR A 38 4.58 23.52 -26.34
CA THR A 38 4.59 24.95 -26.03
C THR A 38 4.77 25.14 -24.52
N SER A 39 6.00 25.32 -24.06
CA SER A 39 6.27 25.88 -22.74
C SER A 39 6.22 27.40 -22.84
N SER A 40 5.07 27.96 -22.47
CA SER A 40 4.88 29.40 -22.26
C SER A 40 5.91 29.91 -21.24
N GLY A 41 6.66 30.93 -21.66
CA GLY A 41 7.67 31.57 -20.84
C GLY A 41 7.08 32.30 -19.63
N MET A 42 7.83 32.24 -18.53
CA MET A 42 7.69 33.16 -17.41
C MET A 42 9.01 33.92 -17.31
N GLY A 43 8.92 35.24 -17.54
CA GLY A 43 10.03 36.16 -17.37
C GLY A 43 10.37 36.36 -15.90
N GLY A 44 11.66 36.54 -15.64
CA GLY A 44 12.21 36.97 -14.36
C GLY A 44 13.51 37.73 -14.60
N ALA A 45 13.57 38.97 -14.13
CA ALA A 45 14.53 39.99 -14.51
C ALA A 45 15.80 40.00 -13.64
N GLY A 46 16.87 40.58 -14.20
CA GLY A 46 17.75 41.48 -13.47
C GLY A 46 19.02 40.89 -12.86
N GLY A 47 20.13 41.04 -13.57
CA GLY A 47 21.48 40.85 -13.04
C GLY A 47 22.51 41.56 -13.92
N THR A 48 22.85 42.79 -13.56
CA THR A 48 23.81 43.65 -14.27
C THR A 48 25.24 43.40 -13.77
N THR A 49 26.22 43.63 -14.67
CA THR A 49 27.70 43.73 -14.50
C THR A 49 28.45 42.38 -14.48
N THR A 50 29.43 42.10 -15.34
CA THR A 50 30.61 42.92 -15.68
C THR A 50 31.15 42.61 -17.08
N THR A 51 31.67 43.65 -17.72
CA THR A 51 32.29 43.72 -19.04
C THR A 51 33.60 42.93 -19.16
N THR A 52 33.72 42.09 -20.18
CA THR A 52 34.97 41.94 -20.94
C THR A 52 34.66 42.02 -22.44
N ASN A 53 35.32 42.97 -23.10
CA ASN A 53 35.32 43.12 -24.55
C ASN A 53 35.90 41.88 -25.23
N GLY A 54 35.25 41.43 -26.31
CA GLY A 54 35.89 40.58 -27.33
C GLY A 54 34.92 39.62 -28.01
N GLY A 55 34.44 39.99 -29.20
CA GLY A 55 33.95 39.03 -30.18
C GLY A 55 32.49 39.16 -30.59
N ALA A 56 32.20 40.12 -31.46
CA ALA A 56 31.20 39.88 -32.49
C ALA A 56 31.81 38.92 -33.52
N GLY A 57 31.20 37.76 -33.75
CA GLY A 57 31.49 36.92 -34.92
C GLY A 57 31.61 35.44 -34.64
N GLY A 58 30.52 34.70 -34.87
CA GLY A 58 30.57 33.27 -35.13
C GLY A 58 29.18 32.66 -35.09
N THR A 59 28.67 32.24 -36.25
CA THR A 59 27.60 31.23 -36.37
C THR A 59 28.14 29.86 -35.93
N THR A 60 28.84 29.81 -34.81
CA THR A 60 29.57 28.64 -34.33
C THR A 60 28.71 28.04 -33.24
N ASP A 61 28.19 26.85 -33.51
CA ASP A 61 27.45 26.06 -32.55
C ASP A 61 28.13 26.08 -31.18
N CYS A 62 27.36 26.34 -30.11
CA CYS A 62 27.85 26.23 -28.75
C CYS A 62 28.42 24.83 -28.45
N VAL A 63 29.24 24.72 -27.41
CA VAL A 63 29.60 23.43 -26.82
C VAL A 63 28.97 23.35 -25.43
N ALA A 64 28.40 22.20 -25.06
CA ALA A 64 27.68 22.02 -23.79
C ALA A 64 28.47 22.49 -22.56
N THR A 65 29.78 22.22 -22.53
CA THR A 65 30.68 22.60 -21.42
C THR A 65 30.94 24.10 -21.30
N GLU A 66 30.70 24.87 -22.37
CA GLU A 66 30.89 26.33 -22.41
C GLU A 66 29.60 27.09 -22.09
N CYS A 67 28.47 26.39 -21.99
CA CYS A 67 27.21 27.00 -21.59
C CYS A 67 27.23 27.40 -20.09
N PRO A 68 26.57 28.51 -19.72
CA PRO A 68 26.46 28.92 -18.33
C PRO A 68 25.60 27.94 -17.52
N GLY A 69 25.96 27.70 -16.26
CA GLY A 69 25.28 26.78 -15.35
C GLY A 69 26.19 25.69 -14.81
N GLU A 70 25.64 24.85 -13.96
CA GLU A 70 26.31 23.67 -13.38
C GLU A 70 25.59 22.41 -13.86
N ASP A 71 26.35 21.32 -13.95
CA ASP A 71 25.82 20.00 -14.27
C ASP A 71 25.60 19.23 -12.96
N HIS A 72 24.44 18.58 -12.87
CA HIS A 72 23.98 17.68 -11.81
C HIS A 72 23.49 16.39 -12.48
N ASP A 73 23.32 15.32 -11.72
CA ASP A 73 22.92 14.01 -12.27
C ASP A 73 21.61 14.08 -13.06
N CYS A 74 20.67 14.89 -12.58
CA CYS A 74 19.35 15.03 -13.19
C CYS A 74 19.24 16.17 -14.20
N HIS A 75 20.26 17.02 -14.28
CA HIS A 75 20.22 18.29 -15.00
C HIS A 75 21.60 18.67 -15.52
N TYR A 76 21.77 18.70 -16.84
CA TYR A 76 23.06 19.03 -17.44
C TYR A 76 22.92 20.00 -18.59
N ARG A 77 23.94 20.82 -18.76
CA ARG A 77 24.06 21.78 -19.85
C ARG A 77 24.12 21.05 -21.18
N ALA A 78 23.49 21.65 -22.18
CA ALA A 78 23.46 21.13 -23.54
C ALA A 78 23.56 22.27 -24.56
N CYS A 79 24.08 21.94 -25.75
CA CYS A 79 23.94 22.80 -26.91
C CYS A 79 22.96 22.16 -27.88
N VAL A 80 21.84 22.84 -28.13
CA VAL A 80 20.78 22.37 -29.03
C VAL A 80 20.54 23.44 -30.08
N ASN A 81 20.75 23.10 -31.37
CA ASN A 81 20.61 24.01 -32.51
C ASN A 81 21.41 25.32 -32.34
N GLY A 82 22.65 25.22 -31.87
CA GLY A 82 23.53 26.37 -31.65
C GLY A 82 23.14 27.27 -30.48
N GLN A 83 22.19 26.84 -29.63
CA GLN A 83 21.77 27.57 -28.43
C GLN A 83 22.02 26.75 -27.16
N CYS A 84 22.55 27.43 -26.13
CA CYS A 84 22.67 26.85 -24.81
C CYS A 84 21.29 26.54 -24.23
N SER A 85 21.14 25.34 -23.73
CA SER A 85 19.92 24.82 -23.12
C SER A 85 20.28 23.86 -21.99
N PHE A 86 19.27 23.30 -21.35
CA PHE A 86 19.41 22.25 -20.37
C PHE A 86 18.67 21.01 -20.84
N LEU A 87 19.26 19.85 -20.57
CA LEU A 87 18.61 18.56 -20.72
C LEU A 87 18.41 17.95 -19.34
N PHE A 88 17.34 17.17 -19.22
CA PHE A 88 16.97 16.53 -17.97
C PHE A 88 17.05 15.03 -18.15
N ALA A 89 17.66 14.36 -17.16
CA ALA A 89 17.61 12.91 -17.10
C ALA A 89 16.16 12.45 -16.95
N ALA A 90 15.82 11.31 -17.56
CA ALA A 90 14.46 10.77 -17.50
C ALA A 90 14.04 10.47 -16.06
N ALA A 91 12.72 10.51 -15.79
CA ALA A 91 12.19 10.18 -14.47
C ALA A 91 12.59 8.76 -14.05
N GLY A 92 13.05 8.60 -12.80
CA GLY A 92 13.54 7.32 -12.26
C GLY A 92 15.01 7.02 -12.56
N THR A 93 15.73 7.88 -13.31
CA THR A 93 17.19 7.77 -13.44
C THR A 93 17.84 7.91 -12.08
N ALA A 94 18.82 7.06 -11.75
CA ALA A 94 19.54 7.15 -10.49
C ALA A 94 20.33 8.47 -10.38
N CYS A 95 20.37 9.06 -9.19
CA CYS A 95 21.17 10.24 -8.85
C CYS A 95 21.66 10.17 -7.41
N ASP A 96 22.69 10.94 -7.06
CA ASP A 96 23.22 11.07 -5.69
C ASP A 96 23.34 12.52 -5.18
N ASP A 97 22.77 13.47 -5.92
CA ASP A 97 22.62 14.87 -5.54
C ASP A 97 21.54 15.11 -4.45
N ASP A 98 21.76 16.11 -3.58
CA ASP A 98 20.78 16.58 -2.57
C ASP A 98 20.18 15.51 -1.64
N GLY A 99 20.84 14.35 -1.51
CA GLY A 99 20.35 13.22 -0.72
C GLY A 99 19.20 12.46 -1.38
N GLY A 100 18.94 12.71 -2.67
CA GLY A 100 17.99 11.95 -3.47
C GLY A 100 18.58 10.67 -4.03
N PHE A 101 17.72 9.92 -4.71
CA PHE A 101 18.07 8.67 -5.40
C PHE A 101 17.52 8.60 -6.82
N TYR A 102 16.50 9.40 -7.14
CA TYR A 102 15.79 9.34 -8.42
C TYR A 102 15.53 10.74 -9.02
N CYS A 103 15.88 10.89 -10.29
CA CYS A 103 15.57 12.07 -11.08
C CYS A 103 14.07 12.16 -11.37
N THR A 104 13.52 13.37 -11.39
CA THR A 104 12.09 13.61 -11.68
C THR A 104 11.73 13.70 -13.16
N GLY A 105 12.71 13.79 -14.06
CA GLY A 105 12.46 14.24 -15.44
C GLY A 105 12.45 15.77 -15.61
N ALA A 106 12.53 16.52 -14.51
CA ALA A 106 12.52 17.98 -14.48
C ALA A 106 13.77 18.59 -13.82
N GLY A 107 14.82 17.79 -13.65
CA GLY A 107 16.11 18.27 -13.12
C GLY A 107 16.29 18.19 -11.62
N HIS A 108 15.31 17.63 -10.88
CA HIS A 108 15.44 17.44 -9.44
C HIS A 108 15.79 15.99 -9.11
N CYS A 109 16.69 15.81 -8.14
CA CYS A 109 17.00 14.52 -7.53
C CYS A 109 16.22 14.39 -6.22
N TYR A 110 15.32 13.41 -6.12
CA TYR A 110 14.48 13.19 -4.95
C TYR A 110 14.65 11.79 -4.39
N GLU A 111 14.31 11.63 -3.11
CA GLU A 111 14.42 10.34 -2.42
C GLU A 111 13.46 9.30 -3.00
N CYS A 112 12.25 9.73 -3.40
CA CYS A 112 11.25 8.88 -4.02
C CYS A 112 10.34 9.67 -4.98
N LEU A 113 9.79 8.95 -5.95
CA LEU A 113 8.77 9.40 -6.91
C LEU A 113 7.48 8.58 -6.78
N THR A 114 7.60 7.35 -6.26
CA THR A 114 6.56 6.35 -6.13
C THR A 114 6.68 5.64 -4.78
N HIS A 115 5.58 5.09 -4.30
CA HIS A 115 5.49 4.50 -2.95
C HIS A 115 6.44 3.33 -2.77
N ASP A 116 6.57 2.47 -3.78
CA ASP A 116 7.40 1.25 -3.79
C ASP A 116 8.91 1.52 -3.72
N GLN A 117 9.35 2.76 -3.89
CA GLN A 117 10.75 3.16 -3.72
C GLN A 117 11.14 3.36 -2.26
N CYS A 118 10.16 3.39 -1.34
CA CYS A 118 10.39 3.51 0.09
C CYS A 118 10.24 2.15 0.77
N ALA A 119 11.10 1.86 1.76
CA ALA A 119 10.99 0.63 2.56
C ALA A 119 9.64 0.53 3.32
N THR A 120 9.05 1.69 3.63
CA THR A 120 7.72 1.84 4.26
C THR A 120 6.57 1.73 3.26
N ASN A 121 6.86 1.72 1.96
CA ASN A 121 5.89 1.93 0.87
C ASN A 121 5.13 3.26 0.96
N VAL A 122 5.72 4.31 1.56
CA VAL A 122 5.09 5.64 1.61
C VAL A 122 6.02 6.73 1.08
N CYS A 123 5.69 7.25 -0.10
CA CYS A 123 6.36 8.40 -0.70
C CYS A 123 5.45 9.62 -0.62
N GLN A 124 5.79 10.57 0.25
CA GLN A 124 5.01 11.78 0.45
C GLN A 124 5.90 13.01 0.28
N ASN A 125 5.47 13.96 -0.54
CA ASN A 125 6.24 15.16 -0.86
C ASN A 125 7.70 14.85 -1.27
N ASN A 126 7.87 13.81 -2.09
CA ASN A 126 9.17 13.39 -2.62
C ASN A 126 10.21 12.90 -1.58
N SER A 127 9.74 12.53 -0.38
CA SER A 127 10.55 11.91 0.66
C SER A 127 9.86 10.67 1.22
N CYS A 128 10.66 9.70 1.65
CA CYS A 128 10.17 8.51 2.32
C CYS A 128 9.79 8.85 3.76
N VAL A 129 8.52 8.61 4.07
CA VAL A 129 7.98 8.86 5.41
C VAL A 129 7.66 7.54 6.11
N ASN A 130 7.51 7.60 7.43
CA ASN A 130 7.02 6.45 8.18
C ASN A 130 5.60 6.11 7.73
N ALA A 131 5.32 4.82 7.66
CA ALA A 131 3.97 4.31 7.54
C ALA A 131 3.10 4.68 8.73
N SER A 132 1.81 4.81 8.48
CA SER A 132 0.80 5.10 9.50
C SER A 132 -0.39 4.16 9.36
N CYS A 133 -1.05 3.86 10.48
CA CYS A 133 -2.27 3.04 10.52
C CYS A 133 -3.55 3.82 10.11
N ASP A 134 -3.39 4.87 9.32
CA ASP A 134 -4.45 5.75 8.82
C ASP A 134 -4.04 6.45 7.51
N ASP A 135 -3.07 5.88 6.79
CA ASP A 135 -2.54 6.43 5.53
C ASP A 135 -3.22 5.86 4.28
N GLN A 136 -4.22 4.98 4.46
CA GLN A 136 -5.00 4.32 3.41
C GLN A 136 -4.22 3.36 2.54
N LEU A 137 -3.04 2.92 2.98
CA LEU A 137 -2.19 1.99 2.25
C LEU A 137 -1.93 0.76 3.12
N GLN A 138 -2.26 -0.43 2.61
CA GLN A 138 -1.83 -1.66 3.27
C GLN A 138 -0.31 -1.81 3.18
N ASN A 139 0.40 -1.45 4.24
CA ASN A 139 1.85 -1.40 4.22
C ASN A 139 2.47 -1.83 5.57
N SER A 140 3.79 -1.88 5.64
CA SER A 140 4.59 -2.02 6.88
C SER A 140 4.16 -3.12 7.89
N GLY A 141 3.51 -4.19 7.42
CA GLY A 141 3.11 -5.34 8.24
C GLY A 141 1.62 -5.41 8.58
N GLU A 142 0.79 -4.51 8.05
CA GLU A 142 -0.66 -4.56 8.15
C GLU A 142 -1.28 -5.77 7.44
N SER A 143 -2.32 -6.34 8.04
CA SER A 143 -3.03 -7.48 7.44
C SER A 143 -4.14 -7.07 6.49
N ASP A 144 -4.67 -5.85 6.65
CA ASP A 144 -5.57 -5.15 5.73
C ASP A 144 -5.28 -3.65 5.80
N VAL A 145 -5.83 -2.84 4.90
CA VAL A 145 -5.59 -1.38 4.86
C VAL A 145 -5.86 -0.75 6.23
N ASP A 146 -4.83 -0.10 6.80
CA ASP A 146 -4.89 0.64 8.06
C ASP A 146 -5.20 -0.23 9.32
N CYS A 147 -5.03 -1.56 9.25
CA CYS A 147 -5.28 -2.43 10.40
C CYS A 147 -4.49 -3.77 10.41
N GLY A 148 -4.43 -4.38 11.59
CA GLY A 148 -3.73 -5.64 11.84
C GLY A 148 -2.21 -5.47 11.98
N GLY A 149 -1.52 -6.53 12.43
CA GLY A 149 -0.08 -6.52 12.63
C GLY A 149 0.39 -5.42 13.61
N PRO A 150 1.18 -4.42 13.16
CA PRO A 150 1.63 -3.31 14.01
C PRO A 150 0.51 -2.33 14.39
N CYS A 151 -0.61 -2.37 13.68
CA CYS A 151 -1.75 -1.49 13.85
C CYS A 151 -2.81 -2.08 14.78
N GLY A 152 -3.87 -1.30 15.02
CA GLY A 152 -5.04 -1.78 15.76
C GLY A 152 -5.67 -3.00 15.06
N PRO A 153 -6.36 -3.89 15.79
CA PRO A 153 -7.01 -5.04 15.19
C PRO A 153 -8.06 -4.61 14.16
N CYS A 154 -8.15 -5.38 13.08
CA CYS A 154 -9.10 -5.24 12.01
C CYS A 154 -10.52 -5.62 12.44
N PRO A 155 -11.53 -4.87 11.97
CA PRO A 155 -12.93 -5.24 12.07
C PRO A 155 -13.26 -6.56 11.38
N ASN A 156 -14.41 -7.15 11.73
CA ASN A 156 -14.92 -8.32 11.01
C ASN A 156 -15.14 -8.03 9.51
N GLY A 157 -14.75 -8.97 8.66
CA GLY A 157 -14.81 -8.87 7.20
C GLY A 157 -13.49 -8.47 6.54
N ASN A 158 -12.56 -7.90 7.30
CA ASN A 158 -11.24 -7.50 6.82
C ASN A 158 -10.26 -8.69 6.79
N HIS A 159 -9.18 -8.51 6.06
CA HIS A 159 -8.10 -9.48 5.94
C HIS A 159 -7.28 -9.61 7.24
N CYS A 160 -6.88 -10.83 7.55
CA CYS A 160 -6.05 -11.15 8.72
C CYS A 160 -5.04 -12.25 8.38
N ALA A 161 -3.88 -12.20 9.03
CA ALA A 161 -2.91 -13.29 9.01
C ALA A 161 -3.00 -14.11 10.31
N LEU A 162 -3.30 -13.45 11.42
CA LEU A 162 -3.37 -14.01 12.76
C LEU A 162 -4.70 -13.64 13.44
N SER A 163 -5.10 -14.46 14.41
CA SER A 163 -6.23 -14.14 15.28
C SER A 163 -6.10 -12.80 16.00
N SER A 164 -4.88 -12.39 16.34
CA SER A 164 -4.58 -11.10 16.99
C SER A 164 -4.83 -9.91 16.07
N ASP A 165 -4.88 -10.14 14.75
CA ASP A 165 -5.20 -9.08 13.79
C ASP A 165 -6.69 -8.76 13.79
N CYS A 166 -7.55 -9.54 14.47
CA CYS A 166 -8.99 -9.35 14.44
C CYS A 166 -9.51 -8.82 15.77
N GLU A 167 -10.45 -7.86 15.72
CA GLU A 167 -11.13 -7.35 16.91
C GLU A 167 -11.84 -8.49 17.66
N SER A 168 -12.35 -9.48 16.92
CA SER A 168 -12.98 -10.68 17.46
C SER A 168 -12.01 -11.67 18.10
N GLY A 169 -10.71 -11.57 17.81
CA GLY A 169 -9.72 -12.61 18.12
C GLY A 169 -9.81 -13.84 17.22
N VAL A 170 -10.59 -13.82 16.13
CA VAL A 170 -10.83 -14.99 15.27
C VAL A 170 -10.56 -14.67 13.81
N CYS A 171 -9.50 -15.27 13.27
CA CYS A 171 -9.15 -15.22 11.86
C CYS A 171 -9.43 -16.57 11.20
N VAL A 172 -10.38 -16.62 10.25
CA VAL A 172 -10.76 -17.84 9.54
C VAL A 172 -10.57 -17.64 8.05
N ASN A 173 -9.78 -18.50 7.41
CA ASN A 173 -9.47 -18.44 5.98
C ASN A 173 -8.95 -17.06 5.52
N GLY A 174 -8.20 -16.38 6.39
CA GLY A 174 -7.63 -15.06 6.09
C GLY A 174 -8.61 -13.89 6.28
N THR A 175 -9.77 -14.11 6.91
CA THR A 175 -10.77 -13.06 7.16
C THR A 175 -11.18 -13.03 8.63
N CYS A 176 -11.30 -11.83 9.18
CA CYS A 176 -11.81 -11.62 10.52
C CYS A 176 -13.29 -11.94 10.59
N VAL A 177 -13.67 -12.80 11.52
CA VAL A 177 -15.07 -13.21 11.71
C VAL A 177 -15.45 -13.14 13.19
N PRO A 178 -16.73 -12.92 13.52
CA PRO A 178 -17.20 -13.04 14.90
C PRO A 178 -16.99 -14.48 15.41
N CYS A 179 -16.70 -14.62 16.70
CA CYS A 179 -16.70 -15.94 17.31
C CYS A 179 -18.16 -16.43 17.48
N THR A 180 -18.38 -17.72 17.21
CA THR A 180 -19.69 -18.39 17.29
C THR A 180 -19.68 -19.58 18.24
N ASP A 181 -18.49 -20.00 18.68
CA ASP A 181 -18.29 -21.02 19.70
C ASP A 181 -17.04 -20.70 20.54
N HIS A 182 -17.01 -21.16 21.79
CA HIS A 182 -15.90 -20.91 22.72
C HIS A 182 -14.57 -21.55 22.27
N GLN A 183 -14.62 -22.60 21.46
CA GLN A 183 -13.45 -23.32 20.95
C GLN A 183 -12.75 -22.58 19.80
N GLN A 184 -13.37 -21.55 19.24
CA GLN A 184 -12.75 -20.73 18.18
C GLN A 184 -11.75 -19.72 18.75
N CYS A 185 -11.74 -19.50 20.07
CA CYS A 185 -10.86 -18.52 20.66
C CYS A 185 -9.41 -19.00 20.72
N PRO A 186 -8.42 -18.08 20.60
CA PRO A 186 -7.03 -18.44 20.36
C PRO A 186 -6.38 -19.21 21.50
N THR A 187 -6.83 -18.97 22.74
CA THR A 187 -6.27 -19.61 23.93
C THR A 187 -7.35 -20.30 24.75
N ALA A 188 -6.96 -21.34 25.50
CA ALA A 188 -7.86 -22.03 26.43
C ALA A 188 -8.34 -21.15 27.58
N ASP A 189 -7.62 -20.05 27.83
CA ASP A 189 -7.93 -19.02 28.83
C ASP A 189 -8.87 -17.94 28.30
N ASP A 190 -9.35 -18.05 27.06
CA ASP A 190 -10.35 -17.15 26.48
C ASP A 190 -11.73 -17.83 26.37
N TYR A 191 -12.77 -17.02 26.23
CA TYR A 191 -14.12 -17.47 25.90
C TYR A 191 -14.77 -16.52 24.89
N CYS A 192 -15.62 -17.07 24.03
CA CYS A 192 -16.44 -16.26 23.14
C CYS A 192 -17.59 -15.59 23.89
N ASP A 193 -17.73 -14.26 23.77
CA ASP A 193 -18.89 -13.53 24.29
C ASP A 193 -20.11 -13.64 23.37
N LEU A 194 -20.74 -14.81 23.41
CA LEU A 194 -21.95 -15.14 22.64
C LEU A 194 -23.18 -14.32 23.03
N GLY A 195 -23.11 -13.55 24.13
CA GLY A 195 -24.24 -12.77 24.65
C GLY A 195 -24.21 -11.30 24.25
N ALA A 196 -23.10 -10.79 23.73
CA ALA A 196 -22.98 -9.40 23.30
C ALA A 196 -22.12 -9.22 22.06
N SER A 197 -20.79 -9.13 22.20
CA SER A 197 -19.92 -8.62 21.13
C SER A 197 -19.45 -9.67 20.12
N HIS A 198 -19.62 -10.98 20.40
CA HIS A 198 -19.02 -12.06 19.61
C HIS A 198 -17.49 -11.90 19.46
N VAL A 199 -16.85 -11.44 20.53
CA VAL A 199 -15.40 -11.28 20.66
C VAL A 199 -14.87 -12.31 21.64
N CYS A 200 -13.69 -12.84 21.38
CA CYS A 200 -12.94 -13.65 22.34
C CYS A 200 -12.38 -12.77 23.44
N LEU A 201 -12.87 -13.00 24.66
CA LEU A 201 -12.48 -12.26 25.86
C LEU A 201 -11.70 -13.17 26.81
N PRO A 202 -10.73 -12.62 27.55
CA PRO A 202 -10.01 -13.39 28.55
C PRO A 202 -10.94 -13.82 29.68
N LYS A 203 -10.80 -15.08 30.11
CA LYS A 203 -11.51 -15.61 31.27
C LYS A 203 -11.08 -14.90 32.54
N LYS A 204 -12.07 -14.59 33.37
CA LYS A 204 -11.96 -13.94 34.66
C LYS A 204 -11.34 -14.87 35.71
N PRO A 205 -10.53 -14.31 36.63
CA PRO A 205 -9.93 -15.07 37.72
C PRO A 205 -10.97 -15.49 38.77
N LEU A 206 -10.56 -16.34 39.70
CA LEU A 206 -11.39 -16.74 40.84
C LEU A 206 -11.81 -15.53 41.69
N GLY A 207 -13.04 -15.52 42.18
CA GLY A 207 -13.65 -14.43 42.94
C GLY A 207 -14.19 -13.27 42.09
N ALA A 208 -13.89 -13.22 40.79
CA ALA A 208 -14.45 -12.21 39.91
C ALA A 208 -15.96 -12.44 39.69
N VAL A 209 -16.70 -11.34 39.50
CA VAL A 209 -18.13 -11.40 39.16
C VAL A 209 -18.30 -11.95 37.75
N CYS A 210 -19.20 -12.91 37.60
CA CYS A 210 -19.50 -13.59 36.34
C CYS A 210 -21.01 -13.59 36.06
N VAL A 211 -21.37 -13.70 34.78
CA VAL A 211 -22.77 -13.88 34.36
C VAL A 211 -22.98 -15.29 33.83
N ASN A 212 -22.02 -15.81 33.06
CA ASN A 212 -22.04 -17.19 32.56
C ASN A 212 -20.87 -18.01 33.14
N HIS A 213 -20.94 -19.32 32.95
CA HIS A 213 -19.90 -20.25 33.41
C HIS A 213 -18.58 -20.05 32.66
N TYR A 214 -18.64 -19.83 31.35
CA TYR A 214 -17.48 -19.74 30.46
C TYR A 214 -16.58 -18.53 30.71
N GLU A 215 -17.13 -17.47 31.31
CA GLU A 215 -16.40 -16.29 31.78
C GLU A 215 -15.34 -16.64 32.82
N CYS A 216 -15.43 -17.78 33.50
CA CYS A 216 -14.53 -18.16 34.58
C CYS A 216 -13.44 -19.11 34.11
N LYS A 217 -12.20 -18.95 34.59
CA LYS A 217 -11.08 -19.86 34.28
C LYS A 217 -11.40 -21.35 34.50
N LEU A 218 -12.21 -21.67 35.50
CA LEU A 218 -12.63 -23.04 35.82
C LEU A 218 -14.04 -23.39 35.32
N ASN A 219 -14.60 -22.61 34.40
CA ASN A 219 -15.95 -22.77 33.85
C ASN A 219 -17.05 -22.90 34.91
N LYS A 220 -16.91 -22.19 36.05
CA LYS A 220 -17.78 -22.34 37.21
C LYS A 220 -18.18 -20.98 37.78
N CYS A 221 -19.41 -20.58 37.50
CA CYS A 221 -20.01 -19.34 37.97
C CYS A 221 -21.13 -19.67 38.96
N VAL A 222 -20.94 -19.35 40.24
CA VAL A 222 -21.84 -19.78 41.32
C VAL A 222 -22.35 -18.56 42.08
N TRP A 223 -23.64 -18.57 42.40
CA TRP A 223 -24.25 -17.54 43.23
C TRP A 223 -23.70 -17.60 44.67
N GLN A 224 -23.23 -16.47 45.17
CA GLN A 224 -22.80 -16.27 46.55
C GLN A 224 -23.74 -15.31 47.27
N PRO A 225 -24.07 -15.55 48.55
CA PRO A 225 -25.06 -14.74 49.28
C PRO A 225 -24.74 -13.24 49.40
N ILE A 226 -23.46 -12.88 49.38
CA ILE A 226 -23.00 -11.50 49.63
C ILE A 226 -22.54 -10.82 48.32
N PHE A 227 -21.94 -11.58 47.41
CA PHE A 227 -21.22 -11.03 46.25
C PHE A 227 -21.91 -11.32 44.91
N GLY A 228 -23.07 -11.97 44.92
CA GLY A 228 -23.75 -12.40 43.70
C GLY A 228 -22.98 -13.54 43.00
N PHE A 229 -23.16 -13.64 41.69
CA PHE A 229 -22.48 -14.67 40.89
C PHE A 229 -20.98 -14.40 40.77
N THR A 230 -20.17 -15.34 41.25
CA THR A 230 -18.69 -15.22 41.20
C THR A 230 -18.02 -16.52 40.73
N CYS A 231 -16.83 -16.37 40.15
CA CYS A 231 -16.01 -17.48 39.68
C CYS A 231 -15.43 -18.26 40.85
N MET A 232 -15.71 -19.57 40.91
CA MET A 232 -15.39 -20.42 42.06
C MET A 232 -14.48 -21.59 41.69
N PRO A 233 -13.70 -22.12 42.65
CA PRO A 233 -12.97 -23.38 42.49
C PRO A 233 -13.93 -24.54 42.23
N LEU A 234 -13.44 -25.57 41.54
CA LEU A 234 -14.17 -26.82 41.27
C LEU A 234 -14.63 -27.51 42.55
#